data_AF-W7QPX4-F1
#
_entry.id   AF-W7QPX4-F1
#
_cell.length_a   1.000
_cell.length_b   1.000
_cell.length_c   1.000
_cell.angle_alpha   90.00
_cell.angle_beta   90.00
_cell.angle_gamma   90.00
#
_symmetry.space_group_name_H-M   'P 1'
#
loop_
_entity.id
_entity.type
_entity.pdbx_description
1 polymer ?
#
loop_
_entity_poly.entity_id
_entity_poly.type
_entity_poly.pdbx_seq_one_letter_code
_entity_poly.pdbx_strand_id
1 'polypeptide(L)'
;MTKHFLWLIGLFVMAGCQNTVPSVEINKHYQWQYDLPEQDYIVSAVGYAPIDSQIGQDKSTKMVKAIKASKLDAYRDLTEKVHGYKLNSQVKVSDLVLGNESVRASVQGVIKGARIIKTYHLDGVYITELELNLRDLYRIRAFTNGQTRIIDARYH
;
A
#
# COMPACT_ATOMS: atom_id res chain seq x y z
N MET A 1 8.01 -83.30 -30.22
CA MET A 1 6.77 -82.48 -30.15
C MET A 1 7.08 -81.09 -29.60
N THR A 2 7.94 -80.30 -30.25
CA THR A 2 8.64 -79.18 -29.57
C THR A 2 8.99 -78.01 -30.51
N LYS A 3 8.08 -77.64 -31.43
CA LYS A 3 8.24 -76.45 -32.29
C LYS A 3 7.28 -75.28 -31.97
N HIS A 4 6.31 -75.49 -31.08
CA HIS A 4 5.36 -74.44 -30.66
C HIS A 4 5.77 -73.72 -29.36
N PHE A 5 6.85 -74.15 -28.70
CA PHE A 5 7.33 -73.54 -27.46
C PHE A 5 8.24 -72.30 -27.68
N LEU A 6 8.66 -72.04 -28.92
CA LEU A 6 9.59 -70.97 -29.29
C LEU A 6 8.91 -69.72 -29.91
N TRP A 7 7.58 -69.72 -30.03
CA TRP A 7 6.78 -68.62 -30.60
C TRP A 7 5.89 -67.89 -29.57
N LEU A 8 6.20 -68.04 -28.28
CA LEU A 8 5.46 -67.41 -27.18
C LEU A 8 6.34 -66.46 -26.33
N ILE A 9 7.61 -66.31 -26.69
CA ILE A 9 8.60 -65.48 -25.97
C ILE A 9 8.90 -64.15 -26.71
N GLY A 10 8.37 -63.96 -27.91
CA GLY A 10 8.67 -62.78 -28.75
C GLY A 10 7.44 -61.96 -29.10
N LEU A 11 6.82 -61.29 -28.12
CA LEU A 11 6.25 -59.92 -28.23
C LEU A 11 5.50 -59.49 -26.95
N PHE A 12 5.86 -60.01 -25.76
CA PHE A 12 5.34 -59.52 -24.49
C PHE A 12 6.20 -58.37 -23.95
N VAL A 13 6.42 -57.30 -24.72
CA VAL A 13 7.05 -56.07 -24.22
C VAL A 13 6.48 -54.85 -24.96
N MET A 14 5.20 -54.58 -24.76
CA MET A 14 4.66 -53.21 -24.88
C MET A 14 3.65 -52.98 -23.74
N ALA A 15 4.05 -53.29 -22.50
CA ALA A 15 3.49 -52.62 -21.35
C ALA A 15 4.13 -51.22 -21.30
N GLY A 16 3.58 -50.29 -22.09
CA GLY A 16 3.89 -48.87 -21.94
C GLY A 16 3.49 -48.46 -20.52
N CYS A 17 4.46 -48.38 -19.63
CA CYS A 17 4.30 -47.61 -18.41
C CYS A 17 4.07 -46.18 -18.85
N GLN A 18 2.82 -45.72 -18.76
CA GLN A 18 2.52 -44.30 -18.79
C GLN A 18 3.24 -43.72 -17.57
N ASN A 19 4.44 -43.19 -17.79
CA ASN A 19 5.08 -42.30 -16.85
C ASN A 19 4.24 -41.02 -16.89
N THR A 20 3.12 -41.01 -16.17
CA THR A 20 2.49 -39.76 -15.76
C THR A 20 3.50 -39.11 -14.85
N VAL A 21 4.35 -38.27 -15.46
CA VAL A 21 5.18 -37.33 -14.72
C VAL A 21 4.18 -36.60 -13.80
N PRO A 22 4.32 -36.68 -12.47
CA PRO A 22 3.49 -35.87 -11.60
C PRO A 22 3.78 -34.43 -12.02
N SER A 23 2.79 -33.77 -12.62
CA SER A 23 2.86 -32.32 -12.80
C SER A 23 2.92 -31.77 -11.39
N VAL A 24 4.13 -31.41 -10.96
CA VAL A 24 4.34 -30.62 -9.75
C VAL A 24 3.53 -29.36 -10.00
N GLU A 25 2.37 -29.27 -9.37
CA GLU A 25 1.58 -28.07 -9.35
C GLU A 25 2.38 -27.10 -8.47
N ILE A 26 3.25 -26.30 -9.11
CA ILE A 26 4.03 -25.25 -8.45
C ILE A 26 3.00 -24.23 -7.93
N ASN A 27 2.47 -24.48 -6.74
CA ASN A 27 1.70 -23.49 -6.01
C ASN A 27 2.70 -22.43 -5.55
N LYS A 28 2.82 -21.40 -6.38
CA LYS A 28 3.65 -20.22 -6.14
C LYS A 28 3.08 -19.45 -4.95
N HIS A 29 3.37 -19.91 -3.75
CA HIS A 29 3.06 -19.19 -2.52
C HIS A 29 4.08 -18.08 -2.37
N TYR A 30 3.75 -16.90 -2.89
CA TYR A 30 4.52 -15.70 -2.64
C TYR A 30 4.50 -15.40 -1.14
N GLN A 31 5.63 -15.58 -0.46
CA GLN A 31 5.81 -15.07 0.90
C GLN A 31 6.27 -13.62 0.81
N TRP A 32 5.38 -12.70 1.19
CA TRP A 32 5.66 -11.28 1.20
C TRP A 32 6.54 -10.93 2.40
N GLN A 33 7.75 -10.43 2.18
CA GLN A 33 8.56 -9.80 3.22
C GLN A 33 8.60 -8.29 2.96
N TYR A 34 7.84 -7.52 3.73
CA TYR A 34 7.92 -6.06 3.71
C TYR A 34 9.16 -5.63 4.48
N ASP A 35 10.16 -5.12 3.77
CA ASP A 35 11.29 -4.42 4.36
C ASP A 35 10.81 -3.05 4.85
N LEU A 36 10.27 -3.02 6.07
CA LEU A 36 9.81 -1.80 6.72
C LEU A 36 11.02 -1.17 7.43
N PRO A 37 11.25 0.14 7.30
CA PRO A 37 12.39 0.80 7.94
C PRO A 37 12.38 0.53 9.45
N GLU A 38 13.50 0.20 10.10
CA GLU A 38 13.46 -0.22 11.52
C GLU A 38 12.93 0.87 12.47
N GLN A 39 13.13 2.15 12.14
CA GLN A 39 12.69 3.28 12.96
C GLN A 39 11.34 3.85 12.51
N ASP A 40 10.48 4.19 13.48
CA ASP A 40 9.27 4.96 13.23
C ASP A 40 9.61 6.40 12.86
N TYR A 41 9.03 6.87 11.77
CA TYR A 41 9.12 8.27 11.37
C TYR A 41 7.72 8.87 11.37
N ILE A 42 7.47 9.75 12.33
CA ILE A 42 6.17 10.37 12.56
C ILE A 42 6.18 11.79 12.00
N VAL A 43 5.27 12.08 11.08
CA VAL A 43 5.02 13.43 10.57
C VAL A 43 3.74 13.96 11.20
N SER A 44 3.81 15.16 11.77
CA SER A 44 2.67 15.83 12.37
C SER A 44 2.25 17.08 11.59
N ALA A 45 0.96 17.37 11.64
CA ALA A 45 0.36 18.51 10.97
C ALA A 45 -0.74 19.15 11.82
N VAL A 46 -0.92 20.46 11.63
CA VAL A 46 -1.93 21.23 12.35
C VAL A 46 -2.72 22.06 11.36
N GLY A 47 -4.04 22.02 11.47
CA GLY A 47 -4.94 22.82 10.65
C GLY A 47 -5.82 23.74 11.46
N TYR A 48 -6.09 24.91 10.91
CA TYR A 48 -6.78 26.00 11.60
C TYR A 48 -8.00 26.47 10.82
N ALA A 49 -9.09 26.77 11.52
CA ALA A 49 -10.27 27.36 10.91
C ALA A 49 -11.02 28.29 11.88
N PRO A 50 -11.02 29.61 11.63
CA PRO A 50 -11.86 30.55 12.36
C PRO A 50 -13.34 30.22 12.16
N ILE A 51 -14.14 30.28 13.24
CA ILE A 51 -15.58 30.02 13.21
C ILE A 51 -16.30 31.14 12.45
N ASP A 52 -15.93 32.40 12.70
CA ASP A 52 -16.63 33.55 12.15
C ASP A 52 -16.47 33.68 10.64
N SER A 53 -15.36 33.18 10.09
CA SER A 53 -15.11 33.13 8.64
C SER A 53 -15.92 32.06 7.91
N GLN A 54 -16.59 31.15 8.63
CA GLN A 54 -17.40 30.11 8.00
C GLN A 54 -18.76 30.64 7.57
N ILE A 55 -19.20 30.21 6.39
CA ILE A 55 -20.52 30.56 5.87
C ILE A 55 -21.59 29.81 6.65
N GLY A 56 -22.60 30.50 7.18
CA GLY A 56 -23.72 29.86 7.89
C GLY A 56 -24.63 30.90 8.52
N GLN A 57 -25.92 30.60 8.61
CA GLN A 57 -26.90 31.49 9.22
C GLN A 57 -26.82 31.45 10.75
N ASP A 58 -26.62 30.27 11.33
CA ASP A 58 -26.51 30.07 12.77
C ASP A 58 -25.08 29.69 13.21
N LYS A 59 -24.78 29.97 14.48
CA LYS A 59 -23.48 29.69 15.11
C LYS A 59 -23.11 28.21 15.07
N SER A 60 -24.08 27.31 15.25
CA SER A 60 -23.83 25.86 15.25
C SER A 60 -23.34 25.39 13.87
N THR A 61 -24.00 25.84 12.79
CA THR A 61 -23.58 25.56 11.41
C THR A 61 -22.16 26.07 11.15
N LYS A 62 -21.84 27.29 11.60
CA LYS A 62 -20.47 27.84 11.47
C LYS A 62 -19.44 26.98 12.22
N MET A 63 -19.75 26.54 13.45
CA MET A 63 -18.87 25.67 14.24
C MET A 63 -18.63 24.32 13.56
N VAL A 64 -19.68 23.65 13.07
CA VAL A 64 -19.55 22.38 12.35
C VAL A 64 -18.69 22.54 11.10
N LYS A 65 -18.85 23.65 10.37
CA LYS A 65 -18.02 23.95 9.20
C LYS A 65 -16.57 24.22 9.58
N ALA A 66 -16.31 24.95 10.67
CA ALA A 66 -14.96 25.23 11.15
C ALA A 66 -14.24 23.94 11.57
N ILE A 67 -14.94 23.01 12.22
CA ILE A 67 -14.39 21.67 12.53
C ILE A 67 -13.97 20.96 11.23
N LYS A 68 -14.81 20.97 10.20
CA LYS A 68 -14.50 20.33 8.91
C LYS A 68 -13.35 21.02 8.18
N ALA A 69 -13.34 22.36 8.18
CA ALA A 69 -12.30 23.17 7.55
C ALA A 69 -10.93 22.98 8.23
N SER A 70 -10.87 22.99 9.57
CA SER A 70 -9.62 22.75 10.31
C SER A 70 -9.06 21.36 10.05
N LYS A 71 -9.91 20.33 9.95
CA LYS A 71 -9.51 18.99 9.52
C LYS A 71 -8.92 18.99 8.12
N LEU A 72 -9.59 19.63 7.16
CA LEU A 72 -9.12 19.68 5.78
C LEU A 72 -7.77 20.40 5.65
N ASP A 73 -7.60 21.52 6.35
CA ASP A 73 -6.35 22.26 6.39
C ASP A 73 -5.21 21.42 7.01
N ALA A 74 -5.49 20.66 8.07
CA ALA A 74 -4.51 19.76 8.67
C ALA A 74 -4.08 18.64 7.70
N TYR A 75 -5.03 18.06 6.96
CA TYR A 75 -4.71 17.06 5.93
C TYR A 75 -3.87 17.65 4.79
N ARG A 76 -4.11 18.90 4.42
CA ARG A 76 -3.31 19.62 3.42
C ARG A 76 -1.87 19.82 3.90
N ASP A 77 -1.67 20.38 5.09
CA ASP A 77 -0.34 20.55 5.72
C ASP A 77 0.40 19.21 5.84
N LEU A 78 -0.29 18.16 6.27
CA LEU A 78 0.29 16.82 6.36
C LEU A 78 0.74 16.28 5.01
N THR A 79 -0.10 16.46 3.99
CA THR A 79 0.19 16.02 2.62
C THR A 79 1.40 16.76 2.06
N GLU A 80 1.50 18.06 2.28
CA GLU A 80 2.63 18.89 1.84
C GLU A 80 3.93 18.43 2.52
N LYS A 81 3.92 18.22 3.84
CA LYS A 81 5.08 17.71 4.59
C LYS A 81 5.54 16.33 4.13
N VAL A 82 4.60 15.40 3.94
CA VAL A 82 4.92 14.05 3.46
C VAL A 82 5.44 14.09 2.02
N HIS A 83 4.88 14.96 1.18
CA HIS A 83 5.37 15.15 -0.18
C HIS A 83 6.80 15.71 -0.19
N GLY A 84 7.09 16.74 0.61
CA GLY A 84 8.43 17.28 0.78
C GLY A 84 9.44 16.24 1.27
N TYR A 85 9.03 15.40 2.22
CA TYR A 85 9.87 14.29 2.70
C TYR A 85 10.22 13.28 1.59
N LYS A 86 9.26 12.94 0.71
CA LYS A 86 9.49 12.05 -0.44
C LYS A 86 10.50 12.65 -1.42
N LEU A 87 10.40 13.94 -1.71
CA LEU A 87 11.34 14.65 -2.60
C LEU A 87 12.77 14.61 -2.05
N ASN A 88 12.94 14.77 -0.73
CA ASN A 88 14.26 14.80 -0.09
C ASN A 88 14.91 13.42 0.06
N SER A 89 14.13 12.34 0.19
CA SER A 89 14.67 11.03 0.61
C SER A 89 15.14 10.13 -0.53
N GLN A 90 14.61 10.23 -1.76
CA GLN A 90 14.97 9.27 -2.83
C GLN A 90 14.79 9.72 -4.30
N VAL A 91 14.44 10.97 -4.63
CA VAL A 91 14.03 11.27 -6.02
C VAL A 91 15.23 11.51 -6.94
N LYS A 92 15.49 10.56 -7.86
CA LYS A 92 16.28 10.83 -9.08
C LYS A 92 15.42 11.64 -10.04
N VAL A 93 16.00 12.66 -10.67
CA VAL A 93 15.32 13.59 -11.61
C VAL A 93 14.55 12.85 -12.73
N SER A 94 14.97 11.63 -13.10
CA SER A 94 14.29 10.76 -14.07
C SER A 94 12.88 10.30 -13.66
N ASP A 95 12.61 10.18 -12.35
CA ASP A 95 11.30 9.71 -11.84
C ASP A 95 10.22 10.80 -11.86
N LEU A 96 10.62 12.07 -12.02
CA LEU A 96 9.72 13.22 -12.14
C LEU A 96 9.02 13.27 -13.51
N VAL A 97 9.65 12.72 -14.56
CA VAL A 97 9.15 12.76 -15.95
C VAL A 97 7.94 11.84 -16.16
N LEU A 98 7.69 10.89 -15.25
CA LEU A 98 6.56 9.94 -15.33
C LEU A 98 5.32 10.34 -14.47
N GLY A 99 5.34 11.48 -13.75
CA GLY A 99 4.65 11.59 -12.47
C GLY A 99 3.38 12.45 -12.38
N ASN A 100 2.20 11.85 -12.53
CA ASN A 100 0.95 12.33 -11.88
C ASN A 100 0.39 11.24 -10.94
N GLU A 101 0.40 9.99 -11.39
CA GLU A 101 -0.20 8.86 -10.67
C GLU A 101 0.50 8.55 -9.32
N SER A 102 1.84 8.61 -9.28
CA SER A 102 2.63 8.38 -8.06
C SER A 102 2.44 9.48 -7.01
N VAL A 103 2.13 10.72 -7.44
CA VAL A 103 1.83 11.84 -6.56
C VAL A 103 0.43 11.65 -5.97
N ARG A 104 -0.56 11.39 -6.83
CA ARG A 104 -1.96 11.14 -6.44
C ARG A 104 -2.09 9.98 -5.45
N ALA A 105 -1.42 8.86 -5.71
CA ALA A 105 -1.39 7.71 -4.81
C ALA A 105 -0.74 8.03 -3.45
N SER A 106 0.28 8.90 -3.43
CA SER A 106 0.92 9.34 -2.17
C SER A 106 -0.02 10.17 -1.32
N VAL A 107 -0.75 11.12 -1.93
CA VAL A 107 -1.74 11.94 -1.23
C VAL A 107 -2.86 11.08 -0.66
N GLN A 108 -3.38 10.14 -1.46
CA GLN A 108 -4.42 9.21 -0.99
C GLN A 108 -3.93 8.29 0.14
N GLY A 109 -2.66 7.86 0.09
CA GLY A 109 -2.02 7.11 1.16
C GLY A 109 -1.95 7.89 2.47
N VAL A 110 -1.56 9.17 2.41
CA VAL A 110 -1.51 10.07 3.57
C VAL A 110 -2.88 10.18 4.23
N ILE A 111 -3.93 10.41 3.45
CA ILE A 111 -5.30 10.54 3.99
C ILE A 111 -5.73 9.26 4.70
N LYS A 112 -5.37 8.07 4.17
CA LYS A 112 -5.75 6.77 4.74
C LYS A 112 -4.94 6.39 5.98
N GLY A 113 -3.68 6.82 6.06
CA GLY A 113 -2.78 6.48 7.17
C GLY A 113 -2.76 7.48 8.31
N ALA A 114 -3.26 8.69 8.09
CA ALA A 114 -3.21 9.75 9.10
C ALA A 114 -4.21 9.51 10.24
N ARG A 115 -3.76 9.82 11.45
CA ARG A 115 -4.55 9.72 12.68
C ARG A 115 -4.81 11.10 13.26
N ILE A 116 -6.06 11.36 13.63
CA ILE A 116 -6.43 12.57 14.37
C ILE A 116 -6.00 12.40 15.83
N ILE A 117 -5.17 13.32 16.32
CA ILE A 117 -4.76 13.38 17.73
C ILE A 117 -5.83 14.06 18.57
N LYS A 118 -6.21 15.27 18.13
CA LYS A 118 -7.19 16.10 18.82
C LYS A 118 -7.79 17.12 17.87
N THR A 119 -9.02 17.49 18.15
CA THR A 119 -9.70 18.66 17.59
C THR A 119 -10.30 19.45 18.75
N TYR A 120 -9.91 20.71 18.87
CA TYR A 120 -10.35 21.61 19.92
C TYR A 120 -10.51 23.02 19.36
N HIS A 121 -11.03 23.96 20.15
CA HIS A 121 -11.10 25.36 19.75
C HIS A 121 -10.42 26.25 20.78
N LEU A 122 -9.77 27.31 20.31
CA LEU A 122 -9.13 28.35 21.10
C LEU A 122 -9.42 29.69 20.41
N ASP A 123 -9.90 30.68 21.17
CA ASP A 123 -10.14 32.04 20.69
C ASP A 123 -10.93 32.15 19.36
N GLY A 124 -12.01 31.37 19.25
CA GLY A 124 -12.88 31.39 18.07
C GLY A 124 -12.31 30.64 16.85
N VAL A 125 -11.18 29.94 16.99
CA VAL A 125 -10.54 29.14 15.95
C VAL A 125 -10.58 27.67 16.33
N TYR A 126 -11.05 26.81 15.43
CA TYR A 126 -10.87 25.36 15.56
C TYR A 126 -9.49 24.94 15.09
N ILE A 127 -8.87 24.08 15.88
CA ILE A 127 -7.53 23.54 15.67
C ILE A 127 -7.66 22.02 15.61
N THR A 128 -7.12 21.42 14.54
CA THR A 128 -7.02 19.96 14.40
C THR A 128 -5.58 19.55 14.26
N GLU A 129 -5.14 18.59 15.07
CA GLU A 129 -3.80 18.02 15.01
C GLU A 129 -3.85 16.58 14.48
N LEU A 130 -3.02 16.30 13.48
CA LEU A 130 -2.87 15.01 12.84
C LEU A 130 -1.45 14.49 13.02
N GLU A 131 -1.31 13.16 13.02
CA GLU A 131 -0.01 12.50 12.84
C GLU A 131 -0.11 11.42 11.76
N LEU A 132 1.04 11.06 11.21
CA LEU A 132 1.20 9.93 10.31
C LEU A 132 2.53 9.25 10.59
N ASN A 133 2.49 7.96 10.91
CA ASN A 133 3.69 7.13 10.86
C ASN A 133 3.93 6.69 9.41
N LEU A 134 5.07 7.06 8.84
CA LEU A 134 5.39 6.70 7.46
C LEU A 134 5.55 5.19 7.25
N ARG A 135 5.85 4.42 8.29
CA ARG A 135 5.82 2.95 8.22
C ARG A 135 4.44 2.44 7.77
N ASP A 136 3.36 3.04 8.27
CA ASP A 136 2.00 2.62 7.96
C ASP A 136 1.64 2.91 6.50
N LEU A 137 2.25 3.94 5.88
CA LEU A 137 2.08 4.20 4.45
C LEU A 137 2.60 3.06 3.57
N TYR A 138 3.78 2.53 3.89
CA TYR A 138 4.34 1.39 3.15
C TYR A 138 3.41 0.19 3.23
N ARG A 139 2.82 -0.06 4.40
CA ARG A 139 1.83 -1.13 4.62
C ARG A 139 0.53 -0.91 3.84
N ILE A 140 0.00 0.32 3.79
CA ILE A 140 -1.23 0.60 3.03
C ILE A 140 -0.99 0.45 1.52
N ARG A 141 0.15 0.94 1.00
CA ARG A 141 0.51 0.85 -0.42
C ARG A 141 0.73 -0.60 -0.87
N ALA A 142 1.41 -1.36 -0.03
CA ALA A 142 1.60 -2.79 -0.12
C ALA A 142 0.29 -3.57 -0.35
N PHE A 143 -0.72 -3.32 0.48
CA PHE A 143 -2.03 -3.95 0.34
C PHE A 143 -2.83 -3.42 -0.86
N THR A 144 -2.74 -2.12 -1.17
CA THR A 144 -3.57 -1.49 -2.22
C THR A 144 -3.07 -1.80 -3.63
N ASN A 145 -1.76 -1.83 -3.85
CA ASN A 145 -1.20 -1.90 -5.20
C ASN A 145 -0.90 -3.32 -5.68
N GLY A 146 -1.00 -4.34 -4.81
CA GLY A 146 -0.61 -5.71 -5.14
C GLY A 146 0.81 -5.82 -5.73
N GLN A 147 1.65 -4.79 -5.54
CA GLN A 147 2.96 -4.70 -6.16
C GLN A 147 3.97 -5.41 -5.28
N THR A 148 4.52 -6.43 -5.90
CA THR A 148 4.97 -7.64 -5.28
C THR A 148 6.30 -7.93 -5.93
N ARG A 149 7.39 -7.59 -5.24
CA ARG A 149 8.72 -7.87 -5.80
C ARG A 149 8.96 -9.37 -5.67
N ILE A 150 9.18 -10.02 -6.81
CA ILE A 150 9.54 -11.44 -6.88
C ILE A 150 10.94 -11.57 -6.27
N ILE A 151 11.04 -12.23 -5.12
CA ILE A 151 12.30 -12.74 -4.58
C ILE A 151 12.41 -14.19 -5.02
N ASP A 152 13.19 -14.37 -6.09
CA ASP A 152 13.71 -15.61 -6.67
C ASP A 152 12.75 -16.82 -6.79
N ALA A 153 12.36 -17.14 -8.03
CA ALA A 153 11.71 -18.40 -8.33
C ALA A 153 12.80 -19.47 -8.48
N ARG A 154 13.21 -20.09 -7.37
CA ARG A 154 14.12 -21.23 -7.43
C ARG A 154 13.35 -22.44 -7.94
N TYR A 155 13.69 -22.87 -9.16
CA TYR A 155 13.20 -24.12 -9.75
C TYR A 155 13.87 -25.30 -9.03
N HIS A 156 13.08 -26.14 -8.39
CA HIS A 156 13.46 -27.50 -7.98
C HIS A 156 12.56 -28.48 -8.71
#